data_AF-A0A1Y1VVR8-F1
#
_entry.id   AF-A0A1Y1VVR8-F1
#
_cell.length_a   1.000
_cell.length_b   1.000
_cell.length_c   1.000
_cell.angle_alpha   90.00
_cell.angle_beta   90.00
_cell.angle_gamma   90.00
#
_symmetry.space_group_name_H-M   'P 1'
#
loop_
_entity.id
_entity.type
_entity.pdbx_description
1 polymer ?
#
loop_
_entity_poly.entity_id
_entity_poly.type
_entity_poly.pdbx_seq_one_letter_code
_entity_poly.pdbx_strand_id
1 'polypeptide(L)'
;MVSLRRSINDRANNYNYKYMNCYLETITRTVSVSLLLIDIALLVYGHLNTGSYAFIFSHIISCSLYFLSTFKTNKYFVLQFIVFTTGFVLYTIYNFTIALTLFISEGFKLNLLRLSLNGGSSVLSFYSLYIAIVFYIRILNDACCDASSFEDEIEETNVQLIIEDEDYDDDE
;
A
#
# COMPACT_ATOMS: atom_id res chain seq x y z
N MET A 1 23.75 -30.93 12.17
CA MET A 1 23.81 -29.79 13.10
C MET A 1 23.92 -28.50 12.29
N VAL A 2 22.83 -27.73 12.21
CA VAL A 2 22.86 -26.38 11.64
C VAL A 2 23.61 -25.49 12.63
N SER A 3 24.61 -24.71 12.18
CA SER A 3 25.35 -23.86 13.11
C SER A 3 24.41 -22.85 13.75
N LEU A 4 24.55 -22.62 15.07
CA LEU A 4 23.75 -21.65 15.83
C LEU A 4 23.69 -20.28 15.11
N ARG A 5 24.80 -19.91 14.47
CA ARG A 5 24.92 -18.69 13.65
C ARG A 5 24.01 -18.68 12.42
N ARG A 6 23.84 -19.81 11.72
CA ARG A 6 22.87 -19.92 10.60
C ARG A 6 21.44 -19.82 11.12
N SER A 7 21.12 -20.52 12.22
CA SER A 7 19.78 -20.47 12.83
C SER A 7 19.38 -19.04 13.28
N ILE A 8 20.29 -18.30 13.93
CA ILE A 8 20.04 -16.90 14.33
C ILE A 8 19.86 -16.00 13.11
N ASN A 9 20.68 -16.18 12.07
CA ASN A 9 20.59 -15.38 10.85
C ASN A 9 19.29 -15.65 10.08
N ASP A 10 18.85 -16.90 10.01
CA ASP A 10 17.59 -17.29 9.36
C ASP A 10 16.38 -16.74 10.11
N ARG A 11 16.39 -16.80 11.46
CA ARG A 11 15.36 -16.18 12.30
C ARG A 11 15.30 -14.67 12.09
N ALA A 12 16.44 -13.97 12.15
CA ALA A 12 16.50 -12.52 11.95
C ALA A 12 16.00 -12.11 10.56
N ASN A 13 16.31 -12.90 9.53
CA ASN A 13 15.84 -12.65 8.17
C ASN A 13 14.32 -12.84 8.04
N ASN A 14 13.76 -13.87 8.70
CA ASN A 14 12.32 -14.10 8.74
C ASN A 14 11.57 -12.98 9.48
N TYR A 15 12.10 -12.51 10.62
CA TYR A 15 11.53 -11.36 11.33
C TYR A 15 11.53 -10.08 10.48
N ASN A 16 12.63 -9.79 9.77
CA ASN A 16 12.71 -8.65 8.86
C ASN A 16 11.69 -8.76 7.71
N TYR A 17 11.54 -9.97 7.15
CA TYR A 17 10.56 -10.23 6.11
C TYR A 17 9.13 -9.96 6.59
N LYS A 18 8.77 -10.48 7.77
CA LYS A 18 7.45 -10.29 8.37
C LYS A 18 7.17 -8.82 8.72
N TYR A 19 8.15 -8.12 9.28
CA TYR A 19 8.03 -6.69 9.58
C TYR A 19 7.79 -5.87 8.31
N MET A 20 8.57 -6.14 7.26
CA MET A 20 8.41 -5.45 5.98
C MET A 20 7.03 -5.70 5.36
N ASN A 21 6.48 -6.91 5.47
CA ASN A 21 5.14 -7.23 4.97
C ASN A 21 4.05 -6.48 5.73
N CYS A 22 4.12 -6.45 7.06
CA CYS A 22 3.15 -5.72 7.89
C CYS A 22 3.22 -4.20 7.61
N TYR A 23 4.42 -3.65 7.43
CA TYR A 23 4.62 -2.27 7.04
C TYR A 23 4.01 -1.97 5.67
N LEU A 24 4.25 -2.83 4.68
CA LEU A 24 3.77 -2.66 3.31
C LEU A 24 2.25 -2.75 3.22
N GLU A 25 1.61 -3.60 4.01
CA GLU A 25 0.15 -3.66 4.13
C GLU A 25 -0.41 -2.39 4.79
N THR A 26 0.22 -1.93 5.87
CA THR A 26 -0.21 -0.73 6.61
C THR A 26 -0.12 0.52 5.74
N ILE A 27 1.00 0.69 5.02
CA ILE A 27 1.18 1.84 4.13
C ILE A 27 0.23 1.79 2.94
N THR A 28 -0.03 0.59 2.40
CA THR A 28 -1.02 0.38 1.33
C THR A 28 -2.42 0.81 1.77
N ARG A 29 -2.85 0.40 2.98
CA ARG A 29 -4.14 0.80 3.56
C ARG A 29 -4.23 2.31 3.76
N THR A 30 -3.18 2.91 4.28
CA THR A 30 -3.13 4.35 4.56
C THR A 30 -3.21 5.19 3.28
N VAL A 31 -2.45 4.79 2.26
CA VAL A 31 -2.41 5.50 0.98
C VAL A 31 -3.71 5.35 0.20
N SER A 32 -4.32 4.15 0.20
CA SER A 32 -5.62 3.93 -0.45
C SER A 32 -6.75 4.73 0.20
N VAL A 33 -6.81 4.82 1.53
CA VAL A 33 -7.77 5.69 2.24
C VAL A 33 -7.51 7.16 1.92
N SER A 34 -6.24 7.58 1.90
CA SER A 34 -5.88 8.97 1.59
C SER A 34 -6.30 9.35 0.16
N LEU A 35 -6.10 8.46 -0.82
CA LEU A 35 -6.55 8.66 -2.20
C LEU A 35 -8.07 8.76 -2.29
N LEU A 36 -8.80 7.86 -1.62
CA LEU A 36 -10.27 7.91 -1.57
C LEU A 36 -10.78 9.26 -1.07
N LEU A 37 -10.17 9.81 -0.01
CA LEU A 37 -10.55 11.11 0.53
C LEU A 37 -10.27 12.25 -0.47
N ILE A 38 -9.13 12.22 -1.17
CA ILE A 38 -8.80 13.22 -2.20
C ILE A 38 -9.76 13.11 -3.39
N ASP A 39 -10.10 11.90 -3.83
CA ASP A 39 -11.03 11.69 -4.94
C ASP A 39 -12.44 12.21 -4.60
N ILE A 40 -12.91 11.96 -3.38
CA ILE A 40 -14.18 12.52 -2.89
C ILE A 40 -14.10 14.05 -2.85
N ALA A 41 -12.99 14.63 -2.39
CA ALA A 41 -12.81 16.08 -2.40
C ALA A 41 -12.80 16.65 -3.83
N LEU A 42 -12.20 15.95 -4.80
CA LEU A 42 -12.25 16.32 -6.22
C LEU A 42 -13.68 16.27 -6.79
N LEU A 43 -14.51 15.31 -6.37
CA LEU A 43 -15.91 15.24 -6.78
C LEU A 43 -16.73 16.41 -6.22
N VAL A 44 -16.53 16.78 -4.95
CA VAL A 44 -17.31 17.83 -4.29
C VAL A 44 -16.89 19.22 -4.74
N TYR A 45 -15.58 19.46 -4.91
CA TYR A 45 -15.03 20.81 -5.12
C TYR A 45 -14.46 21.05 -6.53
N GLY A 46 -14.37 20.02 -7.38
CA GLY A 46 -13.66 20.09 -8.66
C GLY A 46 -14.40 20.78 -9.81
N HIS A 47 -15.70 21.13 -9.64
CA HIS A 47 -16.57 21.66 -10.71
C HIS A 47 -16.34 20.96 -12.06
N LEU A 48 -16.57 19.65 -12.05
CA LEU A 48 -16.15 18.74 -13.12
C LEU A 48 -17.24 18.56 -14.19
N ASN A 49 -16.82 18.15 -15.39
CA ASN A 49 -17.74 17.69 -16.43
C ASN A 49 -18.27 16.29 -16.10
N THR A 50 -19.45 15.92 -16.61
CA THR A 50 -20.08 14.61 -16.42
C THR A 50 -19.17 13.42 -16.75
N GLY A 51 -18.32 13.53 -17.77
CA GLY A 51 -17.32 12.50 -18.11
C GLY A 51 -16.21 12.34 -17.06
N SER A 52 -15.81 13.42 -16.40
CA SER A 52 -14.82 13.41 -15.33
C SER A 52 -15.34 12.72 -14.06
N TYR A 53 -16.64 12.81 -13.78
CA TYR A 53 -17.26 12.10 -12.65
C TYR A 53 -17.13 10.59 -12.81
N ALA A 54 -17.48 10.04 -13.96
CA ALA A 54 -17.39 8.60 -14.22
C ALA A 54 -15.96 8.07 -14.04
N PHE A 55 -14.97 8.86 -14.47
CA PHE A 55 -13.56 8.51 -14.35
C PHE A 55 -13.03 8.57 -12.91
N ILE A 56 -13.45 9.54 -12.11
CA ILE A 56 -13.10 9.58 -10.68
C ILE A 56 -13.82 8.47 -9.91
N PHE A 57 -15.08 8.18 -10.23
CA PHE A 57 -15.80 7.06 -9.62
C PHE A 57 -15.13 5.71 -9.89
N SER A 58 -14.64 5.47 -11.11
CA SER A 58 -13.89 4.23 -11.39
C SER A 58 -12.58 4.17 -10.62
N HIS A 59 -11.89 5.30 -10.41
CA HIS A 59 -10.70 5.37 -9.57
C HIS A 59 -11.01 5.11 -8.08
N ILE A 60 -12.12 5.61 -7.55
CA ILE A 60 -12.59 5.31 -6.18
C ILE A 60 -12.84 3.81 -6.00
N ILE A 61 -13.52 3.17 -6.95
CA ILE A 61 -13.75 1.73 -6.93
C ILE A 61 -12.40 0.98 -6.95
N SER A 62 -11.48 1.43 -7.81
CA SER A 62 -10.14 0.85 -7.92
C SER A 62 -9.34 0.95 -6.62
N CYS A 63 -9.37 2.10 -5.94
CA CYS A 63 -8.75 2.31 -4.62
C CYS A 63 -9.36 1.40 -3.55
N SER A 64 -10.69 1.21 -3.58
CA SER A 64 -11.40 0.35 -2.64
C SER A 64 -11.02 -1.12 -2.82
N LEU A 65 -10.92 -1.60 -4.07
CA LEU A 65 -10.46 -2.96 -4.37
C LEU A 65 -8.98 -3.16 -3.97
N TYR A 66 -8.14 -2.14 -4.18
CA TYR A 66 -6.75 -2.16 -3.73
C TYR A 66 -6.65 -2.24 -2.21
N PHE A 67 -7.46 -1.49 -1.47
CA PHE A 67 -7.55 -1.61 0.00
C PHE A 67 -7.95 -3.03 0.42
N LEU A 68 -8.98 -3.62 -0.21
CA LEU A 68 -9.42 -4.98 0.08
C LEU A 68 -8.34 -6.04 -0.17
N SER A 69 -7.44 -5.78 -1.14
CA SER A 69 -6.31 -6.67 -1.43
C SER A 69 -5.32 -6.82 -0.26
N THR A 70 -5.38 -5.92 0.73
CA THR A 70 -4.54 -6.00 1.95
C THR A 70 -5.12 -6.91 3.04
N PHE A 71 -6.37 -7.34 2.94
CA PHE A 71 -6.96 -8.33 3.85
C PHE A 71 -6.95 -9.72 3.22
N LYS A 72 -7.26 -9.78 1.92
CA LYS A 72 -7.18 -10.99 1.12
C LYS A 72 -6.33 -10.70 -0.10
N THR A 73 -5.07 -11.13 -0.03
CA THR A 73 -4.08 -10.91 -1.08
C THR A 73 -4.59 -11.38 -2.43
N ASN A 74 -4.80 -10.42 -3.34
CA ASN A 74 -5.26 -10.70 -4.69
C ASN A 74 -4.51 -9.85 -5.70
N LYS A 75 -3.63 -10.51 -6.47
CA LYS A 75 -2.79 -9.87 -7.49
C LYS A 75 -3.59 -9.10 -8.55
N TYR A 76 -4.80 -9.55 -8.87
CA TYR A 76 -5.63 -8.88 -9.88
C TYR A 76 -6.18 -7.55 -9.38
N PHE A 77 -6.48 -7.44 -8.08
CA PHE A 77 -6.92 -6.18 -7.47
C PHE A 77 -5.80 -5.14 -7.39
N VAL A 78 -4.55 -5.59 -7.22
CA VAL A 78 -3.39 -4.70 -7.26
C VAL A 78 -3.07 -4.30 -8.71
N LEU A 79 -3.11 -5.24 -9.65
CA LEU A 79 -2.82 -4.96 -11.06
C LEU A 79 -3.83 -3.98 -11.68
N GLN A 80 -5.13 -4.17 -11.42
CA GLN A 80 -6.14 -3.21 -11.90
C GLN A 80 -5.88 -1.82 -11.34
N PHE A 81 -5.49 -1.71 -10.06
CA PHE A 81 -5.16 -0.42 -9.45
C PHE A 81 -3.99 0.25 -10.16
N ILE A 82 -2.91 -0.47 -10.43
CA ILE A 82 -1.76 0.08 -11.18
C ILE A 82 -2.20 0.64 -12.54
N VAL A 83 -3.01 -0.10 -13.29
CA VAL A 83 -3.47 0.32 -14.63
C VAL A 83 -4.38 1.55 -14.54
N PHE A 84 -5.39 1.51 -13.67
CA PHE A 84 -6.35 2.62 -13.52
C PHE A 84 -5.68 3.88 -12.96
N THR A 85 -4.83 3.76 -11.94
CA THR A 85 -4.11 4.89 -11.35
C THR A 85 -3.11 5.50 -12.33
N THR A 86 -2.49 4.71 -13.22
CA THR A 86 -1.63 5.27 -14.29
C THR A 86 -2.42 6.20 -15.22
N GLY A 87 -3.63 5.79 -15.64
CA GLY A 87 -4.52 6.67 -16.40
C GLY A 87 -4.95 7.88 -15.60
N PHE A 88 -5.21 7.70 -14.30
CA PHE A 88 -5.63 8.77 -13.39
C PHE A 88 -4.55 9.83 -13.17
N VAL A 89 -3.28 9.43 -13.12
CA VAL A 89 -2.14 10.35 -13.06
C VAL A 89 -2.11 11.27 -14.28
N LEU A 90 -2.29 10.73 -15.49
CA LEU A 90 -2.31 11.55 -16.71
C LEU A 90 -3.46 12.58 -16.67
N TYR A 91 -4.63 12.13 -16.21
CA TYR A 91 -5.80 13.00 -16.04
C TYR A 91 -5.56 14.12 -15.00
N THR A 92 -4.97 13.80 -13.85
CA THR A 92 -4.72 14.79 -12.79
C THR A 92 -3.63 15.78 -13.19
N ILE A 93 -2.57 15.36 -13.89
CA ILE A 93 -1.54 16.26 -14.44
C ILE A 93 -2.13 17.23 -15.46
N TYR A 94 -3.01 16.73 -16.35
CA TYR A 94 -3.70 17.57 -17.31
C TYR A 94 -4.55 18.65 -16.62
N ASN A 95 -5.35 18.25 -15.61
CA ASN A 95 -6.17 19.18 -14.85
C ASN A 95 -5.34 20.14 -13.98
N PHE A 96 -4.20 19.69 -13.45
CA PHE A 96 -3.24 20.55 -12.76
C PHE A 96 -2.70 21.64 -13.69
N THR A 97 -2.35 21.28 -14.93
CA THR A 97 -1.84 22.23 -15.92
C THR A 97 -2.89 23.29 -16.28
N ILE A 98 -4.15 22.88 -16.47
CA ILE A 98 -5.27 23.82 -16.67
C ILE A 98 -5.46 24.73 -15.46
N ALA A 99 -5.50 24.16 -14.25
CA ALA A 99 -5.68 24.92 -13.02
C ALA A 99 -4.54 25.93 -12.82
N LEU A 100 -3.30 25.56 -13.15
CA LEU A 100 -2.14 26.44 -13.10
C LEU A 100 -2.27 27.59 -14.10
N THR A 101 -2.72 27.30 -15.31
CA THR A 101 -2.93 28.31 -16.36
C THR A 101 -4.00 29.32 -15.93
N LEU A 102 -5.14 28.83 -15.43
CA LEU A 102 -6.24 29.66 -14.92
C LEU A 102 -5.83 30.47 -13.68
N PHE A 103 -4.99 29.90 -12.82
CA PHE A 103 -4.44 30.62 -11.67
C PHE A 103 -3.57 31.80 -12.09
N ILE A 104 -2.72 31.62 -13.11
CA ILE A 104 -1.88 32.69 -13.66
C ILE A 104 -2.73 33.78 -14.35
N SER A 105 -3.81 33.40 -15.05
CA SER A 105 -4.63 34.35 -15.81
C SER A 105 -5.70 35.09 -15.00
N GLU A 106 -6.33 34.44 -14.02
CA GLU A 106 -7.55 34.95 -13.35
C GLU A 106 -7.39 35.20 -11.84
N GLY A 107 -6.25 34.82 -11.24
CA GLY A 107 -5.93 35.09 -9.83
C GLY A 107 -6.50 34.09 -8.81
N PHE A 108 -6.42 34.46 -7.52
CA PHE A 108 -6.20 33.53 -6.40
C PHE A 108 -7.40 32.74 -5.83
N LYS A 109 -8.66 33.19 -5.95
CA LYS A 109 -9.74 32.75 -5.03
C LYS A 109 -10.11 31.26 -5.11
N LEU A 110 -10.72 30.80 -6.20
CA LEU A 110 -11.18 29.41 -6.36
C LEU A 110 -10.12 28.52 -7.03
N ASN A 111 -9.18 29.13 -7.75
CA ASN A 111 -8.16 28.41 -8.51
C ASN A 111 -7.07 27.81 -7.61
N LEU A 112 -6.81 28.38 -6.42
CA LEU A 112 -5.81 27.83 -5.49
C LEU A 112 -6.22 26.47 -4.93
N LEU A 113 -7.48 26.32 -4.50
CA LEU A 113 -8.00 25.04 -3.98
C LEU A 113 -7.98 23.96 -5.07
N ARG A 114 -8.39 24.33 -6.29
CA ARG A 114 -8.36 23.41 -7.44
C ARG A 114 -6.93 22.99 -7.78
N LEU A 115 -5.98 23.93 -7.76
CA LEU A 115 -4.57 23.66 -8.00
C LEU A 115 -3.99 22.73 -6.92
N SER A 116 -4.29 22.99 -5.64
CA SER A 116 -3.80 22.16 -4.53
C SER A 116 -4.38 20.75 -4.56
N LEU A 117 -5.68 20.59 -4.86
CA LEU A 117 -6.31 19.27 -4.94
C LEU A 117 -5.74 18.45 -6.10
N ASN A 118 -5.60 19.03 -7.30
CA ASN A 118 -5.03 18.31 -8.45
C ASN A 118 -3.55 18.00 -8.24
N GLY A 119 -2.76 18.93 -7.71
CA GLY A 119 -1.33 18.71 -7.42
C GLY A 119 -1.11 17.66 -6.33
N GLY A 120 -1.86 17.75 -5.23
CA GLY A 120 -1.80 16.77 -4.14
C GLY A 120 -2.25 15.39 -4.59
N SER A 121 -3.30 15.31 -5.41
CA SER A 121 -3.77 14.08 -6.03
C SER A 121 -2.67 13.44 -6.89
N SER A 122 -2.05 14.19 -7.81
CA SER A 122 -0.98 13.67 -8.66
C SER A 122 0.20 13.12 -7.85
N VAL A 123 0.68 13.88 -6.85
CA VAL A 123 1.81 13.44 -5.99
C VAL A 123 1.46 12.15 -5.24
N LEU A 124 0.27 12.09 -4.63
CA LEU A 124 -0.15 10.91 -3.90
C LEU A 124 -0.36 9.71 -4.82
N SER A 125 -0.90 9.91 -6.04
CA SER A 125 -1.05 8.85 -7.04
C SER A 125 0.28 8.30 -7.55
N PHE A 126 1.32 9.14 -7.70
CA PHE A 126 2.67 8.65 -8.01
C PHE A 126 3.24 7.80 -6.88
N TYR A 127 3.08 8.27 -5.65
CA TYR A 127 3.55 7.54 -4.47
C TYR A 127 2.82 6.20 -4.30
N SER A 128 1.51 6.17 -4.54
CA SER A 128 0.72 4.95 -4.48
C SER A 128 1.08 3.95 -5.58
N LEU A 129 1.40 4.43 -6.79
CA LEU A 129 1.89 3.56 -7.86
C LEU A 129 3.19 2.86 -7.47
N TYR A 130 4.13 3.59 -6.88
CA TYR A 130 5.38 3.02 -6.39
C TYR A 130 5.11 1.90 -5.36
N ILE A 131 4.30 2.18 -4.34
CA ILE A 131 3.93 1.18 -3.32
C ILE A 131 3.21 -0.01 -3.94
N ALA A 132 2.26 0.22 -4.84
CA ALA A 132 1.48 -0.83 -5.48
C ALA A 132 2.34 -1.75 -6.34
N ILE A 133 3.33 -1.22 -7.05
CA ILE A 133 4.29 -2.02 -7.81
C ILE A 133 5.15 -2.89 -6.88
N VAL A 134 5.67 -2.32 -5.79
CA VAL A 134 6.45 -3.08 -4.80
C VAL A 134 5.59 -4.19 -4.18
N PHE A 135 4.35 -3.88 -3.82
CA PHE A 135 3.40 -4.85 -3.28
C PHE A 135 3.05 -5.95 -4.30
N TYR A 136 2.86 -5.59 -5.57
CA TYR A 136 2.58 -6.55 -6.63
C TYR A 136 3.74 -7.52 -6.88
N ILE A 137 4.98 -7.02 -6.95
CA ILE A 137 6.18 -7.84 -7.11
C ILE A 137 6.32 -8.80 -5.93
N ARG A 138 6.07 -8.32 -4.70
CA ARG A 138 6.08 -9.17 -3.49
C ARG A 138 5.05 -10.30 -3.58
N ILE A 139 3.81 -10.03 -3.99
CA ILE A 139 2.78 -11.06 -4.15
C ILE A 139 3.20 -12.13 -5.18
N LEU A 140 3.87 -11.73 -6.26
CA LEU A 140 4.38 -12.68 -7.25
C LEU A 140 5.50 -13.56 -6.69
N ASN A 141 6.38 -13.00 -5.85
CA ASN A 141 7.47 -13.74 -5.22
C ASN A 141 6.94 -14.71 -4.14
N ASP A 142 5.99 -14.29 -3.31
CA ASP A 142 5.35 -15.14 -2.30
C ASP A 142 4.59 -16.32 -2.93
N ALA A 143 3.96 -16.13 -4.09
CA ALA A 143 3.31 -17.24 -4.79
C ALA A 143 4.29 -18.28 -5.38
N CYS A 144 5.58 -17.97 -5.44
CA CYS A 144 6.64 -18.84 -5.96
C CYS A 144 7.34 -19.63 -4.84
N CYS A 145 7.21 -19.18 -3.59
CA CYS A 145 7.80 -19.81 -2.42
C CYS A 145 6.67 -20.22 -1.47
N ASP A 146 6.28 -21.50 -1.49
CA ASP A 146 5.24 -22.04 -0.62
C ASP A 146 5.47 -21.60 0.84
N ALA A 147 4.58 -20.74 1.32
CA ALA A 147 4.49 -20.40 2.73
C ALA A 147 3.97 -21.63 3.45
N SER A 148 4.86 -22.38 4.09
CA SER A 148 4.48 -23.32 5.13
C SER A 148 3.61 -22.57 6.15
N SER A 149 2.48 -23.18 6.49
CA SER A 149 1.44 -22.67 7.36
C SER A 149 2.00 -22.24 8.71
N PHE A 150 2.03 -20.93 8.92
CA PHE A 150 2.48 -20.23 10.13
C PHE A 150 1.66 -20.54 11.40
N GLU A 151 0.55 -21.29 11.29
CA GLU A 151 -0.21 -21.74 12.46
C GLU A 151 0.44 -22.93 13.17
N ASP A 152 1.13 -23.82 12.44
CA ASP A 152 1.80 -24.98 13.05
C ASP A 152 3.13 -24.58 13.75
N GLU A 153 3.81 -23.54 13.26
CA GLU A 153 5.14 -23.16 13.75
C GLU A 153 5.08 -22.29 15.04
N ILE A 154 4.01 -21.50 15.25
CA ILE A 154 3.85 -20.74 16.51
C ILE A 154 3.54 -21.68 17.68
N GLU A 155 2.79 -22.76 17.44
CA GLU A 155 2.50 -23.75 18.47
C GLU A 155 3.78 -24.51 18.88
N GLU A 156 4.64 -24.88 17.93
CA GLU A 156 5.96 -25.45 18.26
C GLU A 156 6.93 -24.47 18.93
N THR A 157 6.91 -23.18 18.56
CA THR A 157 7.87 -22.20 19.12
C THR A 157 7.52 -21.78 20.55
N ASN A 158 6.23 -21.70 20.89
CA ASN A 158 5.80 -21.47 22.28
C ASN A 158 6.07 -22.67 23.19
N VAL A 159 6.08 -23.90 22.63
CA VAL A 159 6.48 -25.12 23.36
C VAL A 159 7.99 -25.16 23.62
N GLN A 160 8.82 -24.59 22.74
CA GLN A 160 10.27 -24.53 22.93
C GLN A 160 10.76 -23.44 23.90
N LEU A 161 9.90 -22.49 24.31
CA LEU A 161 10.25 -21.45 25.30
C LEU A 161 9.87 -21.83 26.75
N ILE A 162 9.31 -23.03 26.97
CA ILE A 162 8.84 -23.49 28.30
C ILE A 162 9.73 -24.61 28.88
N ILE A 163 10.73 -25.11 28.15
CA ILE A 163 11.54 -26.25 28.63
C ILE A 163 13.01 -25.84 28.64
N GLU A 164 13.65 -26.10 29.79
CA GLU A 164 15.05 -25.84 30.18
C GLU A 164 15.35 -24.52 30.94
N ASP A 165 14.56 -24.22 31.97
CA ASP A 165 15.14 -23.87 33.29
C ASP A 165 15.14 -25.18 34.14
N GLU A 166 15.96 -26.16 33.75
CA GLU A 166 16.36 -27.22 34.69
C GLU A 166 17.57 -26.69 35.46
N ASP A 167 17.30 -26.16 36.65
CA ASP A 167 18.30 -25.93 37.70
C ASP A 167 18.99 -27.26 38.02
N TYR A 168 20.10 -27.54 37.34
CA TYR A 168 21.14 -28.44 37.82
C TYR A 168 22.19 -27.58 38.53
N ASP A 169 22.13 -27.55 39.86
CA ASP A 169 23.33 -27.52 40.69
C ASP A 169 23.29 -28.76 41.59
N ASP A 170 24.05 -29.76 41.16
CA ASP A 170 24.43 -30.95 41.92
C ASP A 170 25.32 -30.54 43.12
N ASP A 171 24.96 -31.09 44.29
CA ASP A 171 25.82 -31.52 45.40
C ASP A 171 27.26 -30.93 45.56
N GLU A 172 27.44 -30.12 46.61
CA GLU A 172 28.54 -30.25 47.59
C GLU A 172 28.02 -30.11 49.03
#